data_AF-A0A1S1T0F2-F1
#
_entry.id   AF-A0A1S1T0F2-F1
#
_cell.length_a   1.000
_cell.length_b   1.000
_cell.length_c   1.000
_cell.angle_alpha   90.00
_cell.angle_beta   90.00
_cell.angle_gamma   90.00
#
_symmetry.space_group_name_H-M   'P 1'
#
loop_
_entity.id
_entity.type
_entity.pdbx_description
1 polymer ?
#
loop_
_entity_poly.entity_id
_entity_poly.type
_entity_poly.pdbx_seq_one_letter_code
_entity_poly.pdbx_strand_id
1 'polypeptide(L)' 'MRSEEKAAAARALLDNPLFDRLMDELEAAAINGCVNARLPDHETRAAFAAEARAIRNFRAKLKFLTEQAKTEGTCAPA' A
#
# COMPACT_ATOMS: atom_id res chain seq x y z
N MET A 1 19.20 -2.60 -2.51
CA MET A 1 18.87 -1.17 -2.40
C MET A 1 19.22 -0.69 -1.01
N ARG A 2 20.00 0.39 -0.91
CA ARG A 2 20.27 1.13 0.33
C ARG A 2 18.97 1.75 0.88
N SER A 3 18.96 2.14 2.16
CA SER A 3 17.75 2.72 2.79
C SER A 3 17.26 3.97 2.05
N GLU A 4 18.18 4.84 1.65
CA GLU A 4 17.91 6.04 0.85
C GLU A 4 17.28 5.71 -0.51
N GLU A 5 17.82 4.70 -1.21
CA GLU A 5 17.29 4.25 -2.50
C GLU A 5 15.87 3.67 -2.35
N LYS A 6 15.60 2.94 -1.26
CA LYS A 6 14.25 2.42 -0.98
C LYS A 6 13.26 3.55 -0.71
N ALA A 7 13.67 4.57 0.04
CA ALA A 7 12.84 5.73 0.32
C ALA A 7 12.56 6.56 -0.94
N ALA A 8 13.59 6.78 -1.78
CA ALA A 8 13.44 7.47 -3.06
C ALA A 8 12.48 6.71 -4.00
N ALA A 9 12.61 5.38 -4.10
CA ALA A 9 11.71 4.57 -4.91
C ALA A 9 10.27 4.56 -4.36
N ALA A 10 10.10 4.46 -3.04
CA ALA A 10 8.78 4.56 -2.41
C ALA A 10 8.13 5.93 -2.65
N ARG A 11 8.93 7.00 -2.59
CA ARG A 11 8.49 8.36 -2.89
C ARG A 11 8.06 8.51 -4.36
N ALA A 12 8.84 7.97 -5.30
CA ALA A 12 8.49 8.00 -6.72
C ALA A 12 7.16 7.29 -7.04
N LEU A 13 6.85 6.20 -6.33
CA LEU A 13 5.55 5.54 -6.45
C LEU A 13 4.42 6.40 -5.87
N LEU A 14 4.61 6.99 -4.69
CA LEU A 14 3.59 7.82 -4.03
C LEU A 14 3.33 9.15 -4.74
N ASP A 15 4.35 9.73 -5.40
CA ASP A 15 4.22 10.96 -6.16
C ASP A 15 3.61 10.72 -7.58
N ASN A 16 3.38 9.47 -7.97
CA ASN A 16 2.74 9.13 -9.24
C ASN A 16 1.20 9.10 -9.09
N PRO A 17 0.44 10.01 -9.73
CA PRO A 17 -1.01 10.07 -9.59
C PRO A 17 -1.74 8.86 -10.18
N LEU A 18 -1.16 8.20 -11.19
CA LEU A 18 -1.73 6.96 -11.74
C LEU A 18 -1.60 5.81 -10.74
N PHE A 19 -0.51 5.77 -9.97
CA PHE A 19 -0.33 4.74 -8.95
C PHE A 19 -1.41 4.86 -7.87
N ASP A 20 -1.67 6.06 -7.35
CA ASP A 20 -2.67 6.26 -6.30
C ASP A 20 -4.08 5.85 -6.78
N ARG A 21 -4.45 6.28 -7.99
CA ARG A 21 -5.72 5.90 -8.62
C ARG A 21 -5.85 4.39 -8.81
N LEU A 22 -4.81 3.73 -9.31
CA LEU A 22 -4.81 2.27 -9.50
C LEU A 22 -4.95 1.54 -8.17
N MET A 23 -4.27 1.99 -7.12
CA MET A 23 -4.41 1.38 -5.80
C MET A 23 -5.82 1.54 -5.23
N ASP A 24 -6.47 2.69 -5.44
CA ASP A 24 -7.87 2.91 -5.04
C ASP A 24 -8.83 2.02 -5.84
N GLU A 25 -8.65 1.91 -7.16
CA GLU A 25 -9.46 1.05 -8.03
C GLU A 25 -9.34 -0.43 -7.65
N LEU A 26 -8.11 -0.91 -7.38
CA LEU A 26 -7.86 -2.28 -6.91
C LEU A 26 -8.50 -2.54 -5.55
N GLU A 27 -8.37 -1.60 -4.61
CA GLU A 27 -8.96 -1.75 -3.28
C GLU A 27 -10.49 -1.80 -3.37
N ALA A 28 -11.10 -0.91 -4.17
CA ALA A 28 -12.53 -0.90 -4.40
C ALA A 28 -13.02 -2.20 -5.05
N ALA A 29 -12.29 -2.73 -6.03
CA ALA A 29 -12.60 -4.01 -6.66
C ALA A 29 -12.56 -5.17 -5.66
N ALA A 30 -11.53 -5.25 -4.82
CA ALA A 30 -11.40 -6.28 -3.79
C ALA A 30 -12.53 -6.17 -2.74
N ILE A 31 -12.85 -4.97 -2.27
CA ILE A 31 -13.97 -4.76 -1.33
C ILE A 31 -15.29 -5.18 -1.98
N ASN A 32 -15.54 -4.79 -3.22
CA ASN A 32 -16.74 -5.16 -3.95
C ASN A 32 -16.83 -6.69 -4.16
N GLY A 33 -15.71 -7.35 -4.48
CA GLY A 33 -15.65 -8.80 -4.60
C GLY A 33 -15.99 -9.50 -3.28
N CYS A 34 -15.49 -8.98 -2.15
CA CYS A 34 -15.79 -9.49 -0.82
C CYS A 34 -17.29 -9.33 -0.47
N VAL A 35 -17.86 -8.15 -0.70
CA VAL A 35 -19.27 -7.86 -0.39
C VAL A 35 -20.23 -8.67 -1.25
N ASN A 36 -19.92 -8.83 -2.54
CA ASN A 36 -20.79 -9.50 -3.51
C ASN A 36 -20.52 -11.00 -3.67
N ALA A 37 -19.57 -11.57 -2.92
CA ALA A 37 -19.37 -13.01 -2.87
C ALA A 37 -20.68 -13.71 -2.44
N ARG A 38 -20.99 -14.84 -3.10
CA ARG A 38 -22.21 -15.61 -2.80
C ARG A 38 -22.26 -15.95 -1.32
N LEU A 39 -23.47 -16.03 -0.75
CA LEU A 39 -23.65 -16.26 0.69
C LEU A 39 -22.86 -17.48 1.24
N PRO A 40 -22.86 -18.66 0.58
CA PRO A 40 -22.09 -19.81 1.07
C PRO A 40 -20.61 -19.78 0.69
N ASP A 41 -20.19 -18.84 -0.16
CA ASP A 41 -18.82 -18.78 -0.67
C ASP A 41 -17.92 -17.96 0.26
N HIS A 42 -17.56 -18.60 1.38
CA HIS A 42 -16.70 -18.00 2.39
C HIS A 42 -15.24 -17.88 1.93
N GLU A 43 -14.77 -18.78 1.06
CA GLU A 43 -13.39 -18.77 0.58
C GLU A 43 -13.13 -17.57 -0.33
N THR A 44 -13.99 -17.33 -1.32
CA THR A 44 -13.88 -16.17 -2.21
C THR A 44 -13.95 -14.87 -1.41
N ARG A 45 -14.86 -14.79 -0.43
CA ARG A 45 -14.97 -13.63 0.47
C ARG A 45 -13.68 -13.39 1.26
N ALA A 46 -13.11 -14.44 1.84
CA ALA A 46 -11.87 -14.36 2.58
C ALA A 46 -10.69 -13.94 1.69
N ALA A 47 -10.62 -14.45 0.46
CA ALA A 47 -9.59 -14.11 -0.52
C ALA A 47 -9.62 -12.62 -0.87
N PHE A 48 -10.78 -12.08 -1.23
CA PHE A 48 -10.95 -10.65 -1.53
C PHE A 48 -10.67 -9.75 -0.30
N ALA A 49 -11.07 -10.18 0.90
CA ALA A 49 -10.74 -9.45 2.13
C ALA A 49 -9.22 -9.42 2.40
N ALA A 50 -8.52 -10.53 2.10
CA ALA A 50 -7.06 -10.59 2.21
C ALA A 50 -6.37 -9.69 1.19
N GLU A 51 -6.87 -9.62 -0.04
CA GLU A 51 -6.37 -8.74 -1.09
C GLU A 51 -6.51 -7.25 -0.71
N ALA A 52 -7.69 -6.83 -0.25
CA ALA A 52 -7.90 -5.46 0.23
C ALA A 52 -6.93 -5.11 1.39
N ARG A 53 -6.68 -6.05 2.30
CA ARG A 53 -5.71 -5.88 3.38
C ARG A 53 -4.27 -5.76 2.85
N ALA A 54 -3.89 -6.58 1.88
CA ALA A 54 -2.56 -6.52 1.26
C ALA A 54 -2.31 -5.17 0.59
N ILE A 55 -3.30 -4.65 -0.14
CA ILE A 55 -3.27 -3.32 -0.76
C ILE A 55 -3.02 -2.22 0.29
N ARG A 56 -3.81 -2.21 1.37
CA ARG A 56 -3.63 -1.24 2.48
C ARG A 56 -2.25 -1.34 3.12
N ASN A 57 -1.80 -2.56 3.40
CA ASN A 57 -0.50 -2.82 4.00
C ASN A 57 0.65 -2.34 3.09
N PHE A 58 0.52 -2.53 1.78
CA PHE A 58 1.49 -2.05 0.82
C PHE A 58 1.58 -0.52 0.81
N ARG A 59 0.43 0.19 0.73
CA ARG A 59 0.40 1.66 0.83
C ARG A 59 1.00 2.16 2.14
N ALA A 60 0.67 1.50 3.26
CA ALA A 60 1.24 1.82 4.57
C ALA A 60 2.76 1.62 4.60
N LYS A 61 3.26 0.56 3.97
CA LYS A 61 4.71 0.29 3.89
C LYS A 61 5.44 1.36 3.07
N LEU A 62 4.88 1.82 1.96
CA LEU A 62 5.47 2.90 1.16
C LEU A 62 5.55 4.20 1.97
N LYS A 63 4.46 4.58 2.65
CA LYS A 63 4.44 5.76 3.54
C LYS A 63 5.48 5.64 4.64
N PHE A 64 5.56 4.48 5.29
CA PHE A 64 6.55 4.21 6.33
C PHE A 64 8.00 4.37 5.82
N LEU A 65 8.31 3.85 4.63
CA LEU A 65 9.63 3.99 4.03
C LEU A 65 9.98 5.47 3.76
N THR A 66 9.00 6.29 3.35
CA THR A 66 9.24 7.72 3.14
C THR A 66 9.37 8.52 4.43
N GLU A 67 8.69 8.13 5.50
CA GLU A 67 8.80 8.82 6.80
C GLU A 67 10.10 8.48 7.54
N GLN A 68 10.56 7.22 7.51
CA GLN A 68 11.84 6.84 8.14
C GLN A 68 13.03 7.62 7.56
N ALA A 69 13.04 7.88 6.25
CA ALA A 69 14.10 8.67 5.62
C ALA A 69 14.15 10.12 6.11
N LYS A 70 13.00 10.72 6.49
CA LYS A 70 12.96 12.07 7.06
C LYS A 70 13.57 12.09 8.46
N THR A 71 13.34 11.06 9.26
CA THR A 71 13.85 10.97 10.62
C THR A 71 15.35 10.68 10.66
N GLU A 72 15.87 9.84 9.76
CA GLU A 72 17.30 9.52 9.66
C GLU A 72 18.14 10.75 9.23
N GLY A 73 17.61 11.60 8.35
CA GLY A 73 18.28 12.84 7.92
C GLY A 73 18.36 13.95 8.98
N THR A 74 17.60 13.84 10.08
CA THR A 74 17.58 14.85 11.16
C THR A 74 18.61 14.57 12.28
N CYS A 75 19.27 13.41 12.27
CA CYS A 75 20.25 13.00 13.30
C CYS A 75 21.72 13.29 12.95
N ALA A 76 22.02 14.19 12.01
CA ALA A 76 23.40 14.66 11.82
C ALA A 76 23.78 15.62 12.96
N PRO A 77 24.87 15.36 13.73
CA PRO A 77 25.30 16.27 14.78
C PRO A 77 25.78 17.59 14.16
N ALA A 78 25.39 18.70 14.80
CA ALA A 78 25.80 20.06 14.46
C ALA A 78 27.29 20.31 14.69
#